data_AF-A0A2T7V0W0-F1
#
_entry.id   AF-A0A2T7V0W0-F1
#
_cell.length_a   1.000
_cell.length_b   1.000
_cell.length_c   1.000
_cell.angle_alpha   90.00
_cell.angle_beta   90.00
_cell.angle_gamma   90.00
#
_symmetry.space_group_name_H-M   'P 1'
#
loop_
_entity.id
_entity.type
_entity.pdbx_description
1 polymer ?
#
loop_
_entity_poly.entity_id
_entity_poly.type
_entity_poly.pdbx_seq_one_letter_code
_entity_poly.pdbx_strand_id
1 'polypeptide(L)'
;MANNITATAQRVDMLVKSPMLAMTPELLAGRITAAASTARQEDRQTIATARTGLEDVTRQLHSYVVSARRGDEQNRWLMWSAIGGIVVGMILWAVFAGIVARAVPASWQWPEKMAARSLDLPMWEGGQRLMRASAPDAFANIAAGDRIVTANREVLEACQKRANKTGKSVQCTGTVEPVGKEARK
;
A
#
# COMPACT_ATOMS: atom_id res chain seq x y z
N MET A 1 -42.02 44.64 -90.97
CA MET A 1 -41.04 43.93 -90.11
C MET A 1 -39.62 44.40 -90.44
N ALA A 2 -39.30 45.68 -90.22
CA ALA A 2 -37.98 46.25 -90.56
C ALA A 2 -37.30 46.97 -89.37
N ASN A 3 -38.00 47.22 -88.26
CA ASN A 3 -37.46 47.95 -87.11
C ASN A 3 -36.71 47.06 -86.11
N ASN A 4 -36.76 45.75 -86.29
CA ASN A 4 -36.23 44.76 -85.35
C ASN A 4 -34.72 44.51 -85.59
N ILE A 5 -34.28 44.71 -86.84
CA ILE A 5 -32.92 44.41 -87.32
C ILE A 5 -31.95 45.54 -86.95
N THR A 6 -32.45 46.78 -86.90
CA THR A 6 -31.66 47.96 -86.51
C THR A 6 -31.40 47.99 -84.99
N ALA A 7 -32.36 47.55 -84.18
CA ALA A 7 -32.20 47.45 -82.72
C ALA A 7 -31.18 46.39 -82.30
N THR A 8 -31.04 45.30 -83.07
CA THR A 8 -29.99 44.29 -82.84
C THR A 8 -28.61 44.80 -83.25
N ALA A 9 -28.51 45.58 -84.33
CA ALA A 9 -27.23 46.15 -84.76
C ALA A 9 -26.64 47.14 -83.73
N GLN A 10 -27.48 47.97 -83.12
CA GLN A 10 -27.04 48.92 -82.10
C GLN A 10 -26.54 48.25 -80.80
N ARG A 11 -27.11 47.11 -80.40
CA ARG A 11 -26.66 46.39 -79.19
C ARG A 11 -25.32 45.69 -79.40
N VAL A 12 -25.04 45.22 -80.61
CA VAL A 12 -23.74 44.62 -80.95
C VAL A 12 -22.63 45.68 -80.93
N ASP A 13 -22.89 46.89 -81.42
CA ASP A 13 -21.90 47.99 -81.37
C ASP A 13 -21.55 48.41 -79.93
N MET A 14 -22.53 48.36 -79.01
CA MET A 14 -22.28 48.60 -77.58
C MET A 14 -21.48 47.49 -76.91
N LEU A 15 -21.64 46.23 -77.30
CA LEU A 15 -20.84 45.12 -76.77
C LEU A 15 -19.39 45.20 -77.21
N VAL A 16 -19.13 45.63 -78.45
CA VAL A 16 -17.77 45.82 -79.00
C VAL A 16 -17.02 46.96 -78.32
N LYS A 17 -17.73 47.96 -77.78
CA LYS A 17 -17.15 49.05 -76.99
C LYS A 17 -16.95 48.73 -75.50
N SER A 18 -17.37 47.56 -75.03
CA SER A 18 -17.14 47.18 -73.63
C SER A 18 -15.67 46.80 -73.41
N PRO A 19 -15.01 47.33 -72.36
CA PRO A 19 -13.58 47.11 -72.10
C PRO A 19 -13.25 45.66 -71.66
N MET A 20 -14.19 44.73 -71.77
CA MET A 20 -13.95 43.31 -71.50
C MET A 20 -13.17 42.60 -72.61
N LEU A 21 -13.13 43.13 -73.84
CA LEU A 21 -12.32 42.54 -74.93
C LEU A 21 -10.83 42.96 -74.91
N ALA A 22 -10.42 43.85 -73.99
CA ALA A 22 -9.01 44.23 -73.83
C ALA A 22 -8.26 43.38 -72.78
N MET A 23 -8.91 42.43 -72.12
CA MET A 23 -8.21 41.39 -71.36
C MET A 23 -7.81 40.26 -72.30
N THR A 24 -6.61 40.37 -72.89
CA THR A 24 -6.02 39.27 -73.65
C THR A 24 -5.80 38.05 -72.74
N PRO A 25 -6.08 36.83 -73.22
CA PRO A 25 -5.89 35.60 -72.44
C PRO A 25 -4.44 35.42 -71.96
N GLU A 26 -3.47 35.94 -72.70
CA GLU A 26 -2.05 35.95 -72.29
C GLU A 26 -1.79 36.80 -71.03
N LEU A 27 -2.46 37.95 -70.90
CA LEU A 27 -2.33 38.81 -69.72
C LEU A 27 -2.96 38.15 -68.49
N LEU A 28 -4.09 37.45 -68.68
CA LEU A 28 -4.76 36.69 -67.63
C LEU A 28 -3.92 35.49 -67.18
N ALA A 29 -3.30 34.75 -68.11
CA ALA A 29 -2.38 33.66 -67.81
C ALA A 29 -1.14 34.14 -67.04
N GLY A 30 -0.56 35.28 -67.42
CA GLY A 30 0.54 35.91 -66.69
C GLY A 30 0.17 36.31 -65.26
N ARG A 31 -1.05 36.86 -65.07
CA ARG A 31 -1.58 37.21 -63.74
C ARG A 31 -1.86 35.98 -62.87
N ILE A 32 -2.39 34.91 -63.46
CA ILE A 32 -2.65 33.65 -62.75
C ILE A 32 -1.34 32.96 -62.36
N THR A 33 -0.34 32.92 -63.24
CA THR A 33 0.97 32.33 -62.92
C THR A 33 1.72 33.13 -61.86
N ALA A 34 1.66 34.47 -61.93
CA ALA A 34 2.18 35.34 -60.88
C ALA A 34 1.45 35.13 -59.54
N ALA A 35 0.12 35.14 -59.52
CA ALA A 35 -0.67 34.90 -58.32
C ALA A 35 -0.49 33.48 -57.75
N ALA A 36 -0.35 32.47 -58.62
CA ALA A 36 -0.06 31.10 -58.22
C ALA A 36 1.37 30.97 -57.65
N SER A 37 2.33 31.73 -58.15
CA SER A 37 3.70 31.74 -57.62
C SER A 37 3.78 32.37 -56.23
N THR A 38 3.05 33.47 -56.00
CA THR A 38 2.97 34.13 -54.68
C THR A 38 2.21 33.26 -53.67
N ALA A 39 1.09 32.65 -54.07
CA ALA A 39 0.34 31.73 -53.21
C ALA A 39 1.17 30.51 -52.80
N ARG A 40 1.95 29.93 -53.73
CA ARG A 40 2.86 28.81 -53.43
C ARG A 40 4.00 29.19 -52.48
N GLN A 41 4.41 30.45 -52.45
CA GLN A 41 5.48 30.91 -51.57
C GLN A 41 4.99 31.06 -50.13
N GLU A 42 3.77 31.58 -49.94
CA GLU A 42 3.09 31.62 -48.64
C GLU A 42 2.80 30.21 -48.10
N ASP A 43 2.36 29.29 -48.96
CA ASP A 43 2.18 27.88 -48.61
C ASP A 43 3.50 27.23 -48.16
N ARG A 44 4.61 27.50 -48.85
CA ARG A 44 5.92 26.96 -48.47
C ARG A 44 6.38 27.42 -47.10
N GLN A 45 6.14 28.69 -46.76
CA GLN A 45 6.49 29.24 -45.44
C GLN A 45 5.60 28.64 -44.34
N THR A 46 4.30 28.48 -44.62
CA THR A 46 3.33 27.87 -43.70
C THR A 46 3.66 26.39 -43.46
N ILE A 47 3.98 25.64 -44.52
CA ILE A 47 4.40 24.24 -44.44
C ILE A 47 5.73 24.10 -43.69
N ALA A 48 6.70 25.00 -43.91
CA ALA A 48 7.96 24.97 -43.19
C ALA A 48 7.74 25.19 -41.68
N THR A 49 6.89 26.14 -41.31
CA THR A 49 6.51 26.41 -39.91
C THR A 49 5.75 25.24 -39.28
N ALA A 50 4.85 24.60 -40.04
CA ALA A 50 4.15 23.41 -39.57
C ALA A 50 5.11 22.24 -39.34
N ARG A 51 6.09 22.03 -40.23
CA ARG A 51 7.10 20.98 -40.08
C ARG A 51 7.97 21.18 -38.84
N THR A 52 8.44 22.41 -38.60
CA THR A 52 9.24 22.71 -37.40
C THR A 52 8.42 22.52 -36.13
N GLY A 53 7.14 22.92 -36.13
CA GLY A 53 6.21 22.66 -35.03
C GLY A 53 6.00 21.17 -34.78
N LEU A 54 5.81 20.35 -35.82
CA LEU A 54 5.68 18.90 -35.68
C LEU A 54 6.97 18.24 -35.17
N GLU A 55 8.14 18.67 -35.65
CA GLU A 55 9.42 18.15 -35.17
C GLU A 55 9.62 18.46 -33.67
N ASP A 56 9.28 19.66 -33.24
CA ASP A 56 9.39 20.06 -31.84
C ASP A 56 8.44 19.25 -30.95
N VAL A 57 7.16 19.13 -31.36
CA VAL A 57 6.17 18.30 -30.67
C VAL A 57 6.62 16.84 -30.61
N THR A 58 7.17 16.30 -31.69
CA THR A 58 7.68 14.91 -31.73
C THR A 58 8.86 14.72 -30.77
N ARG A 59 9.78 15.69 -30.67
CA ARG A 59 10.90 15.64 -29.71
C ARG A 59 10.41 15.67 -28.26
N GLN A 60 9.43 16.52 -27.96
CA GLN A 60 8.82 16.58 -26.64
C GLN A 60 8.07 15.28 -26.30
N LEU A 61 7.27 14.74 -27.21
CA LEU A 61 6.60 13.45 -27.02
C LEU A 61 7.61 12.31 -26.81
N HIS A 62 8.70 12.28 -27.57
CA HIS A 62 9.73 11.26 -27.41
C HIS A 62 10.39 11.33 -26.02
N SER A 63 10.68 12.53 -25.49
CA SER A 63 11.24 12.68 -24.15
C SER A 63 10.26 12.25 -23.06
N TYR A 64 8.96 12.59 -23.20
CA TYR A 64 7.92 12.14 -22.28
C TYR A 64 7.70 10.63 -22.33
N VAL A 65 7.63 10.02 -23.51
CA VAL A 65 7.45 8.55 -23.65
C VAL A 65 8.64 7.78 -23.07
N VAL A 66 9.87 8.24 -23.30
CA VAL A 66 11.07 7.63 -22.69
C VAL A 66 11.06 7.77 -21.18
N SER A 67 10.62 8.91 -20.62
CA SER A 67 10.48 9.09 -19.17
C SER A 67 9.38 8.21 -18.57
N ALA A 68 8.23 8.07 -19.24
CA ALA A 68 7.12 7.24 -18.79
C ALA A 68 7.48 5.75 -18.79
N ARG A 69 8.13 5.28 -19.87
CA ARG A 69 8.64 3.90 -19.97
C ARG A 69 9.63 3.56 -18.84
N ARG A 70 10.52 4.51 -18.50
CA ARG A 70 11.45 4.34 -17.36
C ARG A 70 10.77 4.42 -16.01
N GLY A 71 9.69 5.20 -15.89
CA GLY A 71 8.89 5.32 -14.67
C GLY A 71 8.26 4.00 -14.26
N ASP A 72 7.67 3.26 -15.20
CA ASP A 72 6.97 2.01 -14.90
C ASP A 72 7.92 0.89 -14.44
N GLU A 73 9.07 0.73 -15.10
CA GLU A 73 10.07 -0.27 -14.70
C GLU A 73 10.73 0.06 -13.36
N GLN A 74 11.05 1.34 -13.12
CA GLN A 74 11.59 1.79 -11.83
C GLN A 74 10.56 1.63 -10.71
N ASN A 75 9.31 2.02 -10.95
CA ASN A 75 8.23 1.88 -9.97
C ASN A 75 7.99 0.40 -9.63
N ARG A 76 8.06 -0.50 -10.63
CA ARG A 76 7.96 -1.94 -10.40
C ARG A 76 9.12 -2.46 -9.55
N TRP A 77 10.36 -2.03 -9.81
CA TRP A 77 11.52 -2.41 -9.00
C TRP A 77 11.44 -1.86 -7.56
N LEU A 78 11.00 -0.61 -7.38
CA LEU A 78 10.77 0.00 -6.07
C LEU A 78 9.65 -0.72 -5.31
N MET A 79 8.58 -1.11 -6.00
CA MET A 79 7.51 -1.89 -5.40
C MET A 79 8.01 -3.26 -4.94
N TRP A 80 8.78 -3.97 -5.76
CA TRP A 80 9.35 -5.27 -5.38
C TRP A 80 10.37 -5.16 -4.25
N SER A 81 11.20 -4.12 -4.21
CA SER A 81 12.14 -3.92 -3.10
C SER A 81 11.41 -3.53 -1.81
N ALA A 82 10.33 -2.74 -1.90
CA ALA A 82 9.48 -2.41 -0.76
C ALA A 82 8.80 -3.67 -0.19
N ILE A 83 8.18 -4.48 -1.05
CA ILE A 83 7.55 -5.75 -0.65
C ILE A 83 8.61 -6.69 -0.07
N GLY A 84 9.75 -6.84 -0.74
CA GLY A 84 10.86 -7.66 -0.28
C GLY A 84 11.38 -7.22 1.10
N GLY A 85 11.56 -5.91 1.30
CA GLY A 85 11.97 -5.34 2.58
C GLY A 85 10.96 -5.61 3.70
N ILE A 86 9.66 -5.49 3.43
CA ILE A 86 8.61 -5.81 4.39
C ILE A 86 8.65 -7.29 4.76
N VAL A 87 8.74 -8.19 3.76
CA VAL A 87 8.81 -9.64 3.99
C VAL A 87 10.04 -10.01 4.80
N VAL A 88 11.22 -9.51 4.43
CA VAL A 88 12.47 -9.74 5.18
C VAL A 88 12.36 -9.19 6.60
N GLY A 89 11.80 -7.99 6.77
CA GLY A 89 11.56 -7.40 8.09
C GLY A 89 10.64 -8.24 8.97
N MET A 90 9.56 -8.79 8.42
CA MET A 90 8.66 -9.71 9.14
C MET A 90 9.36 -11.00 9.54
N ILE A 91 10.17 -11.59 8.65
CA ILE A 91 10.94 -12.81 8.94
C ILE A 91 11.95 -12.54 10.06
N LEU A 92 12.71 -11.44 9.96
CA LEU A 92 13.65 -11.05 11.00
C LEU A 92 12.95 -10.83 12.34
N TRP A 93 11.81 -10.14 12.34
CA TRP A 93 11.04 -9.93 13.58
C TRP A 93 10.55 -11.25 14.17
N ALA A 94 10.03 -12.18 13.36
CA ALA A 94 9.55 -13.47 13.84
C ALA A 94 10.66 -14.32 14.50
N VAL A 95 11.87 -14.28 13.96
CA VAL A 95 13.02 -15.02 14.51
C VAL A 95 13.59 -14.33 15.75
N PHE A 96 13.77 -13.00 15.71
CA PHE A 96 14.46 -12.28 16.77
C PHE A 96 13.57 -11.82 17.92
N ALA A 97 12.24 -11.70 17.74
CA ALA A 97 11.34 -11.24 18.80
C ALA A 97 11.44 -12.09 20.07
N GLY A 98 11.58 -13.41 19.94
CA GLY A 98 11.73 -14.31 21.09
C GLY A 98 13.09 -14.18 21.80
N ILE A 99 14.15 -13.79 21.09
CA ILE A 99 15.47 -13.55 21.69
C ILE A 99 15.43 -12.22 22.45
N VAL A 100 14.90 -11.17 21.81
CA VAL A 100 14.72 -9.85 22.43
C VAL A 100 13.85 -9.97 23.68
N ALA A 101 12.74 -10.72 23.62
CA ALA A 101 11.86 -10.89 24.76
C ALA A 101 12.53 -11.52 26.00
N ARG A 102 13.58 -12.34 25.81
CA ARG A 102 14.35 -12.96 26.89
C ARG A 102 15.56 -12.14 27.35
N ALA A 103 16.04 -11.21 26.52
CA ALA A 103 17.18 -10.35 26.84
C ALA A 103 16.81 -9.11 27.66
N VAL A 104 15.52 -8.76 27.70
CA VAL A 104 14.98 -7.65 28.49
C VAL A 104 15.07 -7.96 30.00
N PRO A 105 15.28 -6.97 30.88
CA PRO A 105 15.33 -7.19 32.32
C PRO A 105 14.10 -7.94 32.87
N ALA A 106 14.34 -8.87 33.79
CA ALA A 106 13.29 -9.70 34.40
C ALA A 106 12.18 -8.87 35.09
N SER A 107 12.48 -7.65 35.54
CA SER A 107 11.50 -6.73 36.13
C SER A 107 10.36 -6.36 35.18
N TRP A 108 10.56 -6.44 33.86
CA TRP A 108 9.51 -6.14 32.89
C TRP A 108 8.48 -7.28 32.77
N GLN A 109 8.90 -8.52 33.04
CA GLN A 109 8.05 -9.73 32.92
C GLN A 109 7.40 -9.85 31.53
N TRP A 110 8.17 -9.51 30.48
CA TRP A 110 7.68 -9.51 29.10
C TRP A 110 7.22 -10.90 28.63
N PRO A 111 8.00 -11.98 28.84
CA PRO A 111 7.58 -13.33 28.49
C PRO A 111 6.29 -13.75 29.20
N GLU A 112 6.15 -13.46 30.49
CA GLU A 112 4.99 -13.82 31.30
C GLU A 112 3.74 -13.04 30.86
N LYS A 113 3.87 -11.74 30.60
CA LYS A 113 2.78 -10.91 30.06
C LYS A 113 2.37 -11.33 28.64
N MET A 114 3.33 -11.73 27.80
CA MET A 114 3.07 -12.26 26.47
C MET A 114 2.31 -13.59 26.55
N ALA A 115 2.70 -14.49 27.46
CA ALA A 115 2.01 -15.75 27.68
C ALA A 115 0.57 -15.54 28.18
N ALA A 116 0.37 -14.66 29.17
CA ALA A 116 -0.96 -14.32 29.67
C ALA A 116 -1.87 -13.74 28.56
N ARG A 117 -1.34 -12.81 27.76
CA ARG A 117 -2.06 -12.24 26.61
C ARG A 117 -2.37 -13.28 25.53
N SER A 118 -1.46 -14.21 25.27
CA SER A 118 -1.65 -15.28 24.28
C SER A 118 -2.71 -16.29 24.72
N LEU A 119 -2.86 -16.49 26.03
CA LEU A 119 -3.87 -17.37 26.62
C LEU A 119 -5.21 -16.69 26.85
N ASP A 120 -5.28 -15.37 26.63
CA ASP A 120 -6.41 -14.49 26.96
C ASP A 120 -6.91 -14.69 28.40
N LEU A 121 -5.95 -14.80 29.33
CA LEU A 121 -6.21 -15.03 30.74
C LEU A 121 -5.38 -14.07 31.59
N PRO A 122 -5.86 -13.70 32.79
CA PRO A 122 -5.01 -13.02 33.75
C PRO A 122 -3.80 -13.89 34.11
N MET A 123 -2.70 -13.26 34.56
CA MET A 123 -1.41 -13.94 34.72
C MET A 123 -1.47 -15.17 35.63
N TRP A 124 -2.27 -15.12 36.69
CA TRP A 124 -2.41 -16.23 37.62
C TRP A 124 -3.10 -17.45 36.97
N GLU A 125 -4.26 -17.24 36.35
CA GLU A 125 -5.03 -18.27 35.66
C GLU A 125 -4.26 -18.81 34.45
N GLY A 126 -3.55 -17.94 33.74
CA GLY A 126 -2.64 -18.32 32.65
C GLY A 126 -1.51 -19.22 33.14
N GLY A 127 -0.89 -18.90 34.27
CA GLY A 127 0.12 -19.73 34.92
C GLY A 127 -0.44 -21.09 35.34
N GLN A 128 -1.62 -21.13 35.95
CA GLN A 128 -2.29 -22.38 36.29
C GLN A 128 -2.63 -23.21 35.05
N ARG A 129 -3.09 -22.59 33.96
CA ARG A 129 -3.36 -23.27 32.70
C ARG A 129 -2.10 -23.88 32.09
N LEU A 130 -0.98 -23.16 32.13
CA LEU A 130 0.32 -23.66 31.67
C LEU A 130 0.80 -24.85 32.53
N MET A 131 0.71 -24.74 33.86
CA MET A 131 1.10 -25.83 34.77
C MET A 131 0.23 -27.08 34.57
N ARG A 132 -1.09 -26.92 34.44
CA ARG A 132 -2.01 -28.04 34.15
C ARG A 132 -1.73 -28.67 32.79
N ALA A 133 -1.42 -27.85 31.78
CA ALA A 133 -1.14 -28.33 30.43
C ALA A 133 0.22 -29.05 30.32
N SER A 134 1.22 -28.65 31.13
CA SER A 134 2.54 -29.28 31.11
C SER A 134 2.62 -30.55 31.96
N ALA A 135 2.00 -30.56 33.14
CA ALA A 135 2.06 -31.67 34.07
C ALA A 135 0.80 -31.72 34.96
N PRO A 136 -0.29 -32.38 34.50
CA PRO A 136 -1.56 -32.39 35.21
C PRO A 136 -1.46 -33.02 36.60
N ASP A 137 -0.72 -34.13 36.75
CA ASP A 137 -0.54 -34.82 38.03
C ASP A 137 0.28 -33.97 39.02
N ALA A 138 1.32 -33.29 38.53
CA ALA A 138 2.12 -32.39 39.37
C ALA A 138 1.28 -31.20 39.86
N PHE A 139 0.44 -30.62 39.00
CA PHE A 139 -0.48 -29.57 39.40
C PHE A 139 -1.53 -30.07 40.41
N ALA A 140 -2.07 -31.28 40.20
CA ALA A 140 -3.01 -31.89 41.14
C ALA A 140 -2.39 -32.10 42.53
N ASN A 141 -1.12 -32.51 42.59
CA ASN A 141 -0.37 -32.65 43.84
C ASN A 141 -0.16 -31.31 44.54
N ILE A 142 0.15 -30.24 43.80
CA ILE A 142 0.25 -28.88 44.36
C ILE A 142 -1.11 -28.44 44.92
N ALA A 143 -2.19 -28.63 44.16
CA ALA A 143 -3.54 -28.28 44.60
C ALA A 143 -3.99 -29.10 45.83
N ALA A 144 -3.58 -30.37 45.93
CA ALA A 144 -3.83 -31.18 47.11
C ALA A 144 -3.07 -30.66 48.33
N GLY A 145 -1.79 -30.28 48.16
CA GLY A 145 -1.00 -29.65 49.21
C GLY A 145 -1.60 -28.32 49.68
N ASP A 146 -2.06 -27.49 48.75
CA ASP A 146 -2.69 -26.20 49.06
C ASP A 146 -3.98 -26.36 49.89
N ARG A 147 -4.80 -27.38 49.62
CA ARG A 147 -5.97 -27.71 50.44
C ARG A 147 -5.58 -28.06 51.88
N ILE A 148 -4.54 -28.88 52.05
CA ILE A 148 -4.05 -29.27 53.39
C ILE A 148 -3.51 -28.05 54.13
N VAL A 149 -2.70 -27.21 53.47
CA VAL A 149 -2.14 -26.00 54.07
C VAL A 149 -3.23 -25.02 54.48
N THR A 150 -4.23 -24.82 53.61
CA THR A 150 -5.37 -23.93 53.87
C THR A 150 -6.21 -24.44 55.05
N ALA A 151 -6.52 -25.73 55.10
CA ALA A 151 -7.26 -26.33 56.21
C ALA A 151 -6.50 -26.26 57.55
N ASN A 152 -5.17 -26.24 57.52
CA ASN A 152 -4.31 -26.22 58.71
C ASN A 152 -3.62 -24.88 58.94
N ARG A 153 -4.09 -23.79 58.32
CA ARG A 153 -3.37 -22.52 58.26
C ARG A 153 -2.94 -22.00 59.62
N GLU A 154 -3.85 -21.95 60.59
CA GLU A 154 -3.55 -21.44 61.93
C GLU A 154 -2.52 -22.30 62.68
N VAL A 155 -2.64 -23.63 62.56
CA VAL A 155 -1.71 -24.59 63.16
C VAL A 155 -0.32 -24.45 62.56
N LEU A 156 -0.23 -24.34 61.23
CA LEU A 156 1.03 -24.15 60.50
C LEU A 156 1.67 -22.80 60.83
N GLU A 157 0.90 -21.72 60.92
CA GLU A 157 1.41 -20.40 61.31
C GLU A 157 2.00 -20.42 62.74
N ALA A 158 1.30 -21.05 63.70
CA ALA A 158 1.80 -21.20 65.07
C ALA A 158 3.06 -22.08 65.12
N CYS A 159 3.10 -23.13 64.32
CA CYS A 159 4.26 -23.99 64.13
C CYS A 159 5.47 -23.24 63.55
N GLN A 160 5.27 -22.45 62.49
CA GLN A 160 6.31 -21.64 61.88
C GLN A 160 6.90 -20.65 62.89
N LYS A 161 6.05 -20.02 63.71
CA LYS A 161 6.51 -19.13 64.80
C LYS A 161 7.39 -19.87 65.82
N ARG A 162 7.03 -21.10 66.21
CA ARG A 162 7.86 -21.92 67.12
C ARG A 162 9.18 -22.35 66.47
N ALA A 163 9.15 -22.76 65.21
CA ALA A 163 10.35 -23.11 64.44
C ALA A 163 11.31 -21.92 64.37
N ASN A 164 10.81 -20.74 63.99
CA ASN A 164 11.61 -19.52 63.88
C ASN A 164 12.18 -19.08 65.24
N LYS A 165 11.43 -19.21 66.34
CA LYS A 165 11.91 -18.89 67.69
C LYS A 165 13.02 -19.83 68.17
N THR A 166 12.93 -21.11 67.83
CA THR A 166 13.90 -22.13 68.28
C THR A 166 15.07 -22.30 67.33
N GLY A 167 14.96 -21.79 66.11
CA GLY A 167 15.94 -21.99 65.02
C GLY A 167 16.06 -23.45 64.59
N LYS A 168 15.08 -24.30 64.96
CA LYS A 168 15.11 -25.75 64.75
C LYS A 168 13.80 -26.21 64.11
N SER A 169 13.86 -27.31 63.38
CA SER A 169 12.67 -28.01 62.90
C SER A 169 11.81 -28.46 64.08
N VAL A 170 10.50 -28.22 64.02
CA VAL A 170 9.53 -28.62 65.03
C VAL A 170 8.52 -29.60 64.44
N GLN A 171 8.06 -30.56 65.24
CA GLN A 171 6.95 -31.44 64.86
C GLN A 171 5.61 -30.71 65.02
N CYS A 172 4.72 -30.94 64.05
CA CYS A 172 3.42 -30.29 63.94
C CYS A 172 2.36 -31.31 63.56
N THR A 173 1.28 -31.35 64.34
CA THR A 173 0.15 -32.24 64.09
C THR A 173 -0.95 -31.44 63.42
N GLY A 174 -1.27 -31.79 62.18
CA GLY A 174 -2.38 -31.21 61.43
C GLY A 174 -3.46 -32.26 61.14
N THR A 175 -4.62 -31.77 60.70
CA THR A 175 -5.76 -32.59 60.28
C THR A 175 -5.75 -32.71 58.76
N VAL A 176 -5.82 -33.93 58.24
CA VAL A 176 -5.95 -34.18 56.81
C VAL A 176 -7.29 -34.85 56.55
N GLU A 177 -8.11 -34.23 55.72
CA GLU A 177 -9.38 -34.81 55.31
C GLU A 177 -9.17 -35.90 54.24
N PRO A 178 -9.97 -36.98 54.26
CA PRO A 178 -9.87 -38.04 53.27
C PRO A 178 -10.26 -37.53 51.88
N VAL A 179 -9.46 -37.87 50.87
CA VAL A 179 -9.78 -37.61 49.46
C VAL A 179 -10.80 -38.65 48.99
N GLY A 180 -12.09 -38.38 49.23
CA GLY A 180 -13.20 -39.02 48.50
C GLY A 180 -14.30 -39.66 49.34
N LYS A 181 -15.46 -38.98 49.42
CA LYS A 181 -16.82 -39.56 49.32
C LYS A 181 -17.84 -38.49 48.86
N GLU A 182 -17.65 -37.89 47.68
CA GLU A 182 -18.73 -37.15 47.01
C GLU A 182 -18.92 -37.69 45.59
N ALA A 183 -19.82 -38.67 45.46
CA ALA A 183 -20.65 -39.01 44.30
C ALA A 183 -21.14 -40.48 44.40
N ARG A 184 -21.89 -40.79 45.45
CA ARG A 184 -22.92 -41.85 45.39
C ARG A 184 -24.18 -41.30 46.03
N LYS A 185 -24.92 -40.51 45.26
CA LYS A 185 -26.36 -40.31 45.37
C LYS A 185 -26.94 -40.28 43.97
#